data_AF-A0A968YY15-F1
#
_entry.id   AF-A0A968YY15-F1
#
_cell.length_a   1.000
_cell.length_b   1.000
_cell.length_c   1.000
_cell.angle_alpha   90.00
_cell.angle_beta   90.00
_cell.angle_gamma   90.00
#
_symmetry.space_group_name_H-M   'P 1'
#
loop_
_entity.id
_entity.type
_entity.pdbx_description
1 polymer ?
#
loop_
_entity_poly.entity_id
_entity_poly.type
_entity_poly.pdbx_seq_one_letter_code
_entity_poly.pdbx_strand_id
1 'polypeptide(L)'
;MSKIVSSPQDSEMLDEYDFSQGIRGKYFSRYPNNNLPSLRGIRYLTDGQGRKTAALLDWQEHRQLWEQTLETINNPPEFSFLVNPDGVKAAVFIDFKNHLEIWRIIYDRLVLELEE
;
A
#
# COMPACT_ATOMS: atom_id res chain seq x y z
N MET A 1 22.13 -11.23 -13.22
CA MET A 1 21.90 -10.00 -12.43
C MET A 1 21.10 -9.03 -13.28
N SER A 2 19.77 -9.10 -13.22
CA SER A 2 18.91 -8.16 -13.94
C SER A 2 18.89 -6.85 -13.17
N LYS A 3 19.50 -5.81 -13.73
CA LYS A 3 19.27 -4.43 -13.28
C LYS A 3 17.82 -4.11 -13.63
N ILE A 4 16.96 -4.05 -12.62
CA ILE A 4 15.64 -3.43 -12.75
C ILE A 4 15.94 -1.95 -12.99
N VAL A 5 15.82 -1.52 -14.25
CA VAL A 5 15.87 -0.10 -14.60
C VAL A 5 14.50 0.42 -14.23
N SER A 6 14.39 1.02 -13.04
CA SER A 6 13.22 1.79 -12.64
C SER A 6 12.97 2.86 -13.69
N SER A 7 11.80 2.84 -14.31
CA SER A 7 11.42 3.84 -15.30
C SER A 7 11.21 5.18 -14.59
N PRO A 8 11.35 6.35 -15.25
CA PRO A 8 11.12 7.65 -14.62
C PRO A 8 9.73 7.76 -13.95
N GLN A 9 8.71 7.14 -14.55
CA GLN A 9 7.36 7.02 -13.98
C GLN A 9 7.33 6.20 -12.69
N ASP A 10 8.14 5.15 -12.58
CA ASP A 10 8.23 4.36 -11.34
C ASP A 10 8.86 5.18 -10.22
N SER A 11 9.81 6.06 -10.57
CA SER A 11 10.46 6.96 -9.60
C SER A 11 9.54 8.07 -9.11
N GLU A 12 8.74 8.69 -9.99
CA GLU A 12 7.75 9.69 -9.58
C GLU A 12 6.60 9.05 -8.78
N MET A 13 6.18 7.84 -9.16
CA MET A 13 5.22 7.06 -8.38
C MET A 13 5.75 6.67 -7.00
N LEU A 14 7.05 6.30 -6.92
CA LEU A 14 7.73 6.07 -5.64
C LEU A 14 7.61 7.34 -4.80
N ASP A 15 7.97 8.52 -5.30
CA ASP A 15 7.90 9.73 -4.47
C ASP A 15 6.48 10.10 -4.00
N GLU A 16 5.44 9.83 -4.81
CA GLU A 16 4.05 10.15 -4.46
C GLU A 16 3.36 9.15 -3.54
N TYR A 17 3.77 7.88 -3.53
CA TYR A 17 3.08 6.81 -2.81
C TYR A 17 3.97 5.96 -1.91
N ASP A 18 5.28 6.15 -2.00
CA ASP A 18 6.28 5.54 -1.12
C ASP A 18 6.42 6.35 0.17
N PHE A 19 5.82 5.81 1.22
CA PHE A 19 5.94 6.37 2.56
C PHE A 19 7.28 6.02 3.23
N SER A 20 8.19 5.29 2.56
CA SER A 20 9.48 4.84 3.10
C SER A 20 10.51 5.95 3.25
N GLN A 21 10.36 7.08 2.56
CA GLN A 21 11.22 8.24 2.76
C GLN A 21 10.65 9.23 3.78
N GLY A 22 9.54 8.88 4.44
CA GLY A 22 8.75 9.84 5.22
C GLY A 22 8.13 10.94 4.35
N ILE A 23 8.17 10.77 3.02
CA ILE A 23 7.48 11.64 2.07
C ILE A 23 5.99 11.42 2.29
N ARG A 24 5.32 12.54 2.48
CA ARG A 24 3.89 12.58 2.69
C ARG A 24 3.29 12.50 1.28
N GLY A 25 2.72 11.35 0.94
CA GLY A 25 2.31 11.01 -0.42
C GLY A 25 1.31 11.98 -1.07
N LYS A 26 0.82 11.68 -2.27
CA LYS A 26 0.02 12.54 -3.17
C LYS A 26 -1.07 13.39 -2.50
N TYR A 27 -1.68 12.89 -1.43
CA TYR A 27 -2.77 13.56 -0.71
C TYR A 27 -2.30 14.51 0.40
N PHE A 28 -1.00 14.63 0.66
CA PHE A 28 -0.49 15.42 1.77
C PHE A 28 -0.92 16.89 1.75
N SER A 29 -0.95 17.50 0.57
CA SER A 29 -1.39 18.88 0.39
C SER A 29 -2.88 19.07 0.70
N ARG A 30 -3.70 18.01 0.54
CA ARG A 30 -5.13 18.01 0.87
C ARG A 30 -5.40 17.86 2.36
N TYR A 31 -4.48 17.23 3.09
CA TYR A 31 -4.59 16.98 4.53
C TYR A 31 -3.45 17.70 5.28
N PRO A 32 -3.59 19.02 5.56
CA PRO A 32 -2.58 19.78 6.28
C PRO A 32 -2.25 19.12 7.63
N ASN A 33 -0.97 19.13 7.98
CA ASN A 33 -0.41 18.46 9.16
C ASN A 33 -0.50 16.92 9.18
N ASN A 34 -0.74 16.26 8.04
CA ASN A 34 -0.81 14.79 7.95
C ASN A 34 -1.99 14.21 8.78
N ASN A 35 -3.07 14.99 8.95
CA ASN A 35 -4.29 14.60 9.65
C ASN A 35 -5.21 13.73 8.78
N LEU A 36 -4.64 12.90 7.92
CA LEU A 36 -5.44 11.92 7.19
C LEU A 36 -6.05 10.97 8.23
N PRO A 37 -7.39 10.78 8.25
CA PRO A 37 -8.01 9.83 9.15
C PRO A 37 -7.31 8.47 9.00
N SER A 38 -7.18 7.74 10.10
CA SER A 38 -6.64 6.39 10.03
C SER A 38 -7.49 5.57 9.07
N LEU A 39 -6.89 5.08 7.98
CA LEU A 39 -7.59 4.20 7.05
C LEU A 39 -7.95 2.91 7.80
N ARG A 40 -9.25 2.63 7.88
CA ARG A 40 -9.77 1.44 8.54
C ARG A 40 -9.17 0.19 7.89
N GLY A 41 -8.82 -0.82 8.69
CA GLY A 41 -8.26 -2.07 8.18
C GLY A 41 -6.83 -1.96 7.59
N ILE A 42 -6.16 -0.82 7.75
CA ILE A 42 -4.76 -0.64 7.34
C ILE A 42 -3.86 -0.52 8.56
N ARG A 43 -2.77 -1.29 8.59
CA ARG A 43 -1.69 -1.11 9.57
C ARG A 43 -0.37 -0.91 8.85
N TYR A 44 0.31 0.18 9.14
CA TYR A 44 1.65 0.41 8.59
C TYR A 44 2.71 -0.33 9.40
N LEU A 45 3.68 -0.88 8.68
CA LEU A 45 4.89 -1.43 9.25
C LEU A 45 6.03 -0.43 9.02
N THR A 46 6.83 -0.21 10.05
CA THR A 46 7.95 0.74 10.01
C THR A 46 9.28 0.03 10.19
N ASP A 47 10.31 0.56 9.56
CA ASP A 47 11.68 0.17 9.88
C ASP A 47 12.16 0.74 11.22
N GLY A 48 13.41 0.44 11.59
CA GLY A 48 14.03 0.93 12.83
C GLY A 48 14.23 2.45 12.90
N GLN A 49 14.00 3.18 11.80
CA GLN A 49 14.05 4.64 11.73
C GLN A 49 12.65 5.27 11.74
N GLY A 50 11.59 4.46 11.87
CA GLY A 50 10.20 4.93 11.87
C GLY A 50 9.63 5.19 10.47
N ARG A 51 10.34 4.78 9.42
CA ARG A 51 9.89 4.96 8.03
C ARG A 51 8.92 3.85 7.66
N LYS A 52 7.79 4.18 7.03
CA LYS A 52 6.78 3.17 6.64
C LYS A 52 7.26 2.40 5.42
N THR A 53 7.56 1.11 5.58
CA THR A 53 8.11 0.28 4.51
C THR A 53 7.10 -0.69 3.91
N ALA A 54 6.00 -0.94 4.62
CA ALA A 54 4.94 -1.82 4.16
C ALA A 54 3.60 -1.46 4.80
N ALA A 55 2.53 -2.02 4.25
CA ALA A 55 1.21 -2.03 4.82
C ALA A 55 0.69 -3.45 4.99
N LEU A 56 -0.04 -3.69 6.08
CA LEU A 56 -0.92 -4.83 6.26
C LEU A 56 -2.34 -4.38 5.93
N LEU A 57 -2.92 -5.02 4.93
CA LEU A 57 -4.32 -4.87 4.56
C LEU A 57 -5.12 -5.96 5.25
N ASP A 58 -6.04 -5.59 6.13
CA ASP A 58 -6.93 -6.53 6.82
C ASP A 58 -7.75 -7.33 5.80
N TRP A 59 -7.65 -8.66 5.86
CA TRP A 59 -8.27 -9.53 4.87
C TRP A 59 -9.78 -9.59 5.02
N GLN A 60 -10.32 -9.49 6.23
CA GLN A 60 -11.76 -9.57 6.44
C GLN A 60 -12.45 -8.28 5.99
N GLU A 61 -11.81 -7.13 6.23
CA GLU A 61 -12.34 -5.83 5.83
C GLU A 61 -12.22 -5.60 4.31
N HIS A 62 -11.08 -5.93 3.71
CA HIS A 62 -10.70 -5.43 2.38
C HIS A 62 -10.54 -6.50 1.32
N ARG A 63 -11.11 -7.69 1.52
CA ARG A 63 -11.01 -8.79 0.55
C ARG A 63 -11.46 -8.38 -0.86
N GLN A 64 -12.63 -7.75 -0.97
CA GLN A 64 -13.19 -7.36 -2.26
C GLN A 64 -12.34 -6.28 -2.94
N LEU A 65 -11.89 -5.28 -2.17
CA LEU A 65 -10.97 -4.24 -2.65
C LEU A 65 -9.67 -4.84 -3.19
N TRP A 66 -9.11 -5.82 -2.47
CA TRP A 66 -7.92 -6.55 -2.91
C TRP A 66 -8.14 -7.31 -4.21
N GLU A 67 -9.20 -8.13 -4.29
CA GLU A 67 -9.54 -8.94 -5.47
C GLU A 67 -9.73 -8.03 -6.70
N GLN A 68 -10.49 -6.94 -6.57
CA GLN A 68 -10.69 -5.96 -7.63
C GLN A 68 -9.40 -5.22 -8.03
N THR A 69 -8.50 -4.95 -7.08
CA THR A 69 -7.21 -4.32 -7.40
C THR A 69 -6.37 -5.25 -8.26
N LEU A 70 -6.31 -6.54 -7.93
CA LEU A 70 -5.55 -7.51 -8.72
C LEU A 70 -6.07 -7.66 -10.15
N GLU A 71 -7.38 -7.54 -10.37
CA GLU A 71 -7.97 -7.57 -11.72
C GLU A 71 -7.52 -6.40 -12.60
N THR A 72 -7.14 -5.27 -11.99
CA THR A 72 -6.68 -4.08 -12.72
C THR A 72 -5.20 -4.11 -13.07
N ILE A 73 -4.42 -5.05 -12.52
CA ILE A 73 -2.97 -5.12 -12.69
C ILE A 73 -2.62 -6.23 -13.66
N ASN A 74 -1.90 -5.87 -14.72
CA ASN A 74 -1.39 -6.84 -15.66
C ASN A 74 -0.16 -7.55 -15.07
N ASN A 75 -0.26 -8.86 -14.82
CA ASN A 75 0.78 -9.69 -14.23
C ASN A 75 1.23 -9.22 -12.82
N PRO A 76 0.36 -9.35 -11.78
CA PRO A 76 0.68 -8.89 -10.44
C PRO A 76 1.90 -9.64 -9.85
N PRO A 77 2.78 -8.94 -9.11
CA PRO A 77 3.91 -9.56 -8.43
C PRO A 77 3.46 -10.57 -7.36
N GLU A 78 4.37 -11.44 -6.93
CA GLU A 78 4.10 -12.37 -5.82
C GLU A 78 3.83 -11.61 -4.51
N PHE A 79 2.81 -12.05 -3.75
CA PHE A 79 2.43 -11.45 -2.48
C PHE A 79 2.37 -12.50 -1.37
N SER A 80 2.46 -12.03 -0.14
CA SER A 80 2.39 -12.86 1.06
C SER A 80 1.14 -12.53 1.88
N PHE A 81 0.57 -13.54 2.52
CA PHE A 81 -0.50 -13.36 3.50
C PHE A 81 0.02 -13.65 4.90
N LEU A 82 -0.44 -12.86 5.86
CA LEU A 82 -0.46 -13.30 7.25
C LEU A 82 -1.63 -14.26 7.41
N VAL A 83 -1.33 -15.45 7.89
CA VAL A 83 -2.33 -16.45 8.27
C VAL A 83 -2.35 -16.60 9.79
N ASN A 84 -3.54 -16.83 10.34
CA ASN A 84 -3.67 -17.17 11.75
C ASN A 84 -3.21 -18.63 12.00
N PRO A 85 -3.13 -19.08 13.27
CA PRO A 85 -2.75 -20.46 13.59
C PRO A 85 -3.63 -21.54 12.96
N ASP A 86 -4.88 -21.21 12.61
CA ASP A 86 -5.83 -22.11 11.94
C ASP A 86 -5.65 -22.16 10.41
N GLY A 87 -4.68 -21.43 9.86
CA GLY A 87 -4.41 -21.35 8.41
C GLY A 87 -5.33 -20.39 7.65
N VAL A 88 -6.15 -19.61 8.33
CA VAL A 88 -7.06 -18.62 7.74
C VAL A 88 -6.30 -17.32 7.48
N LYS A 89 -6.50 -16.73 6.30
CA LYS A 89 -5.93 -15.43 5.93
C LYS A 89 -6.45 -14.33 6.86
N ALA A 90 -5.53 -13.64 7.51
CA ALA A 90 -5.79 -12.52 8.40
C ALA A 90 -5.50 -11.17 7.74
N ALA A 91 -4.40 -11.07 6.97
CA ALA A 91 -4.04 -9.85 6.27
C ALA A 91 -3.18 -10.13 5.03
N VAL A 92 -3.16 -9.20 4.09
CA VAL A 92 -2.22 -9.19 2.97
C VAL A 92 -1.04 -8.28 3.30
N PHE A 93 0.18 -8.76 3.06
CA PHE A 93 1.39 -7.98 3.23
C PHE A 93 1.75 -7.26 1.92
N ILE A 94 1.78 -5.94 1.99
CA ILE A 94 2.07 -5.04 0.87
C ILE A 94 3.40 -4.34 1.15
N ASP A 95 4.49 -4.91 0.64
CA ASP A 95 5.81 -4.27 0.62
C ASP A 95 5.81 -3.12 -0.39
N PHE A 96 6.12 -1.89 0.03
CA PHE A 96 6.03 -0.74 -0.87
C PHE A 96 7.06 -0.77 -2.00
N LYS A 97 8.20 -1.43 -1.81
CA LYS A 97 9.23 -1.53 -2.85
C LYS A 97 8.80 -2.47 -3.96
N ASN A 98 8.09 -3.55 -3.63
CA ASN A 98 7.69 -4.58 -4.59
C ASN A 98 6.25 -4.42 -5.08
N HIS A 99 5.37 -3.80 -4.30
CA HIS A 99 3.92 -3.76 -4.52
C HIS A 99 3.37 -2.33 -4.61
N LEU A 100 4.20 -1.36 -5.03
CA LEU A 100 3.82 0.05 -5.04
C LEU A 100 2.56 0.33 -5.86
N GLU A 101 2.43 -0.28 -7.04
CA GLU A 101 1.27 -0.07 -7.90
C GLU A 101 -0.03 -0.60 -7.27
N ILE A 102 0.04 -1.76 -6.62
CA ILE A 102 -1.06 -2.33 -5.84
C ILE A 102 -1.44 -1.37 -4.71
N TRP A 103 -0.43 -0.89 -3.96
CA TRP A 103 -0.62 0.01 -2.85
C TRP A 103 -1.26 1.33 -3.29
N ARG A 104 -0.82 1.91 -4.40
CA ARG A 104 -1.39 3.13 -4.99
C ARG A 104 -2.90 2.99 -5.21
N ILE A 105 -3.30 1.92 -5.90
CA ILE A 105 -4.71 1.72 -6.25
C ILE A 105 -5.57 1.54 -5.00
N ILE A 106 -5.09 0.75 -4.05
CA ILE A 106 -5.78 0.53 -2.76
C ILE A 106 -5.88 1.84 -1.99
N TYR A 107 -4.77 2.57 -1.85
CA TYR A 107 -4.73 3.81 -1.08
C TYR A 107 -5.64 4.87 -1.70
N ASP A 108 -5.60 5.06 -3.02
CA ASP A 108 -6.47 6.01 -3.73
C ASP A 108 -7.96 5.70 -3.46
N ARG A 109 -8.36 4.43 -3.54
CA ARG A 109 -9.75 4.02 -3.29
C ARG A 109 -10.17 4.24 -1.84
N LEU A 110 -9.33 3.87 -0.88
CA LEU A 110 -9.63 4.05 0.54
C LEU A 110 -9.72 5.52 0.94
N VAL A 111 -8.92 6.39 0.33
CA VAL A 111 -9.02 7.84 0.57
C VAL A 111 -10.31 8.40 -0.02
N LEU A 112 -10.72 7.95 -1.21
CA LEU A 112 -11.99 8.37 -1.80
C LEU A 112 -13.20 7.92 -0.96
N GLU A 113 -13.18 6.70 -0.42
CA GLU A 113 -14.24 6.19 0.48
C GLU A 113 -14.37 7.01 1.78
N LEU A 114 -13.29 7.66 2.25
CA LEU A 114 -13.36 8.55 3.41
C LEU A 114 -14.01 9.91 3.09
N GLU A 115 -14.08 10.28 1.81
CA GLU A 115 -14.61 11.56 1.34
C GLU A 115 -16.12 11.46 0.97
N GLU A 116 -16.68 10.25 0.90
CA GLU A 116 -18.11 9.95 0.64
C GLU A 116 -18.95 9.83 1.93
#